data_AF-A0A7M3S7I2-F1
#
_entry.id   AF-A0A7M3S7I2-F1
#
_cell.length_a   1.000
_cell.length_b   1.000
_cell.length_c   1.000
_cell.angle_alpha   90.00
_cell.angle_beta   90.00
_cell.angle_gamma   90.00
#
_symmetry.space_group_name_H-M   'P 1'
#
loop_
_entity.id
_entity.type
_entity.pdbx_description
1 polymer ?
#
loop_
_entity_poly.entity_id
_entity_poly.type
_entity_poly.pdbx_seq_one_letter_code
_entity_poly.pdbx_strand_id
1 'polypeptide(L)'
;HVLDARMARSYSLADRYLAMFPAGPMAIIAGGVSFCASSLMAVLLAISLLEESVLLETTLFNHQLLWYLTIATGVFALSRSFTTSASPFLINGDCEETMMQVSAETHYFPKEWRAQCHSFEVRDAFATLFPYKAVLFAQECMSVLLAPYLLCVSLPRLSREILLFLRSHSLVHPSTGAVCRFAEFDFKEYGNDA
;
A
#
# COMPACT_ATOMS: atom_id res chain seq x y z
N HIS A 1 -6.14 -14.18 -16.48
CA HIS A 1 -5.45 -15.39 -15.98
C HIS A 1 -3.92 -15.29 -16.09
N VAL A 2 -3.33 -15.04 -17.26
CA VAL A 2 -1.85 -14.90 -17.39
C VAL A 2 -1.29 -13.75 -16.55
N LEU A 3 -1.92 -12.57 -16.63
CA LEU A 3 -1.53 -11.42 -15.80
C LEU A 3 -1.74 -11.71 -14.31
N ASP A 4 -2.90 -12.26 -13.93
CA ASP A 4 -3.22 -12.57 -12.53
C ASP A 4 -2.21 -13.55 -11.90
N ALA A 5 -1.78 -14.56 -12.66
CA ALA A 5 -0.78 -15.52 -12.21
C ALA A 5 0.58 -14.85 -11.94
N ARG A 6 0.98 -13.88 -12.79
CA ARG A 6 2.21 -13.09 -12.60
C ARG A 6 2.10 -12.18 -11.38
N MET A 7 0.98 -11.46 -11.25
CA MET A 7 0.72 -10.58 -10.10
C MET A 7 0.67 -11.35 -8.78
N ALA A 8 0.11 -12.56 -8.77
CA ALA A 8 0.08 -13.41 -7.58
C ALA A 8 1.48 -13.86 -7.15
N ARG A 9 2.39 -14.17 -8.09
CA ARG A 9 3.78 -14.52 -7.81
C ARG A 9 4.59 -13.32 -7.32
N SER A 10 4.36 -12.14 -7.90
CA SER A 10 5.07 -10.91 -7.51
C SER A 10 4.62 -10.36 -6.16
N TYR A 11 3.43 -10.73 -5.65
CA TYR A 11 2.85 -10.12 -4.44
C TYR A 11 3.76 -10.27 -3.21
N SER A 12 4.25 -11.47 -2.91
CA SER A 12 5.13 -11.70 -1.75
C SER A 12 6.49 -11.03 -1.91
N LEU A 13 7.00 -10.94 -3.14
CA LEU A 13 8.25 -10.25 -3.47
C LEU A 13 8.11 -8.73 -3.29
N ALA A 14 6.97 -8.16 -3.69
CA ALA A 14 6.65 -6.74 -3.51
C ALA A 14 6.50 -6.38 -2.03
N ASP A 15 5.83 -7.22 -1.25
CA ASP A 15 5.68 -7.04 0.19
C ASP A 15 7.03 -7.13 0.91
N ARG A 16 7.87 -8.10 0.52
CA ARG A 16 9.26 -8.19 0.98
C ARG A 16 10.07 -6.94 0.64
N TYR A 17 9.90 -6.39 -0.57
CA TYR A 17 10.60 -5.17 -0.98
C TYR A 17 10.23 -3.99 -0.08
N LEU A 18 8.94 -3.74 0.13
CA LEU A 18 8.47 -2.63 0.97
C LEU A 18 8.83 -2.82 2.45
N ALA A 19 8.79 -4.05 2.95
CA ALA A 19 9.17 -4.38 4.33
C ALA A 19 10.66 -4.11 4.62
N MET A 20 11.52 -4.01 3.60
CA MET A 20 12.90 -3.60 3.79
C MET A 20 13.02 -2.14 4.17
N PHE A 21 12.05 -1.26 3.92
CA PHE A 21 12.18 0.14 4.29
C PHE A 21 11.88 0.35 5.78
N PRO A 22 12.62 1.25 6.46
CA PRO A 22 12.36 1.54 7.86
C PRO A 22 10.95 2.09 8.04
N ALA A 23 10.35 1.73 9.18
CA ALA A 23 9.02 2.18 9.53
C ALA A 23 9.01 3.73 9.62
N GLY A 24 8.03 4.35 8.95
CA GLY A 24 7.92 5.81 8.87
C GLY A 24 7.60 6.47 10.22
N PRO A 25 7.37 7.81 10.24
CA PRO A 25 7.09 8.55 11.48
C PRO A 25 5.87 8.02 12.26
N MET A 26 4.93 7.37 11.58
CA MET A 26 3.79 6.70 12.19
C MET A 26 4.19 5.61 13.20
N ALA A 27 5.28 4.88 12.94
CA ALA A 27 5.75 3.86 13.87
C ALA A 27 6.37 4.46 15.15
N ILE A 28 7.00 5.63 15.04
CA ILE A 28 7.52 6.37 16.20
C ILE A 28 6.36 6.83 17.09
N ILE A 29 5.32 7.42 16.48
CA ILE A 29 4.11 7.86 17.20
C ILE A 29 3.42 6.65 17.84
N ALA A 30 3.23 5.56 17.10
CA ALA A 30 2.66 4.34 17.62
C ALA A 30 3.49 3.76 18.77
N GLY A 31 4.83 3.87 18.71
CA GLY A 31 5.74 3.52 19.79
C GLY A 31 5.43 4.30 21.07
N GLY A 32 5.34 5.62 20.97
CA GLY A 32 4.98 6.49 22.10
C GLY A 32 3.59 6.16 22.68
N VAL A 33 2.59 5.96 21.82
CA VAL A 33 1.24 5.56 22.24
C VAL A 33 1.25 4.20 22.94
N SER A 34 1.98 3.23 22.41
CA SER A 34 2.09 1.89 22.99
C SER A 34 2.76 1.92 24.37
N PHE A 35 3.75 2.79 24.57
CA PHE A 35 4.40 3.00 25.85
C PHE A 35 3.45 3.61 26.89
N CYS A 36 2.73 4.67 26.53
CA CYS A 36 1.72 5.28 27.41
C CYS A 36 0.59 4.29 27.75
N ALA A 37 0.04 3.58 26.76
CA ALA A 37 -1.02 2.61 26.96
C ALA A 37 -0.57 1.42 27.82
N SER A 38 0.64 0.90 27.60
CA SER A 38 1.19 -0.22 28.37
C SER A 38 1.51 0.16 29.81
N SER A 39 2.01 1.37 30.08
CA SER A 39 2.24 1.82 31.46
C SER A 39 0.93 1.95 32.26
N LEU A 40 -0.12 2.51 31.66
CA LEU A 40 -1.46 2.55 32.27
C LEU A 40 -2.01 1.14 32.51
N MET A 41 -1.91 0.28 31.50
CA MET A 41 -2.34 -1.13 31.58
C MET A 41 -1.59 -1.89 32.68
N ALA A 42 -0.27 -1.69 32.80
CA ALA A 42 0.56 -2.34 33.81
C ALA A 42 0.18 -1.92 35.23
N VAL A 43 -0.10 -0.63 35.46
CA VAL A 43 -0.56 -0.13 36.76
C VAL A 43 -1.93 -0.71 37.12
N LEU A 44 -2.88 -0.72 36.19
CA LEU A 44 -4.21 -1.30 36.42
C LEU A 44 -4.14 -2.81 36.69
N LEU A 45 -3.29 -3.53 35.95
CA LEU A 45 -3.05 -4.96 36.19
C LEU A 45 -2.36 -5.20 37.55
N ALA A 46 -1.41 -4.37 37.96
CA ALA A 46 -0.76 -4.49 39.26
C ALA A 46 -1.75 -4.32 40.42
N ILE A 47 -2.66 -3.34 40.31
CA ILE A 47 -3.76 -3.15 41.28
C ILE A 47 -4.69 -4.37 41.29
N SER A 48 -5.02 -4.91 40.10
CA SER A 48 -5.82 -6.13 39.96
C SER A 48 -5.26 -7.32 40.72
N LEU A 49 -3.93 -7.46 40.72
CA LEU A 49 -3.24 -8.60 41.35
C LEU A 49 -3.17 -8.48 42.87
N LEU A 50 -3.24 -7.26 43.40
CA LEU A 50 -3.28 -7.02 44.84
C LEU A 50 -4.68 -7.30 45.39
N GLU A 51 -5.71 -6.73 44.76
CA GLU A 51 -7.11 -6.92 45.15
C GLU A 51 -8.01 -6.97 43.90
N GLU A 52 -8.60 -8.14 43.63
CA GLU A 52 -9.48 -8.34 42.47
C GLU A 52 -10.78 -7.50 42.55
N SER A 53 -11.29 -7.27 43.77
CA SER A 53 -12.54 -6.51 44.01
C SER A 53 -12.44 -5.05 43.56
N VAL A 54 -11.24 -4.46 43.63
CA VAL A 54 -11.00 -3.06 43.26
C VAL A 54 -11.37 -2.81 41.80
N LEU A 55 -11.15 -3.78 40.91
CA LEU A 55 -11.35 -3.59 39.47
C LEU A 55 -12.84 -3.55 39.07
N LEU A 56 -13.72 -4.25 39.80
CA LEU A 56 -15.17 -4.27 39.56
C LEU A 56 -15.92 -3.21 40.36
N GLU A 57 -15.51 -2.96 41.61
CA GLU A 57 -16.27 -2.15 42.56
C GLU A 57 -15.91 -0.66 42.49
N THR A 58 -14.68 -0.34 42.09
CA THR A 58 -14.24 1.07 42.06
C THR A 58 -14.67 1.72 40.75
N THR A 59 -15.60 2.68 40.85
CA THR A 59 -16.06 3.49 39.72
C THR A 59 -15.26 4.79 39.64
N LEU A 60 -14.65 5.05 38.48
CA LEU A 60 -13.93 6.29 38.18
C LEU A 60 -14.66 6.95 37.00
N PHE A 61 -15.06 8.21 37.14
CA PHE A 61 -15.86 8.94 36.14
C PHE A 61 -17.05 8.13 35.57
N ASN A 62 -17.80 7.45 36.45
CA ASN A 62 -19.00 6.67 36.10
C ASN A 62 -18.75 5.39 35.28
N HIS A 63 -17.49 4.97 35.12
CA HIS A 63 -17.11 3.70 34.50
C HIS A 63 -16.27 2.85 35.46
N GLN A 64 -16.36 1.53 35.32
CA GLN A 64 -15.54 0.59 36.08
C GLN A 64 -14.08 0.65 35.59
N LEU A 65 -13.11 0.38 36.47
CA LEU A 65 -11.70 0.27 36.08
C LEU A 65 -11.46 -0.75 34.95
N LEU A 66 -12.32 -1.79 34.86
CA LEU A 66 -12.32 -2.77 33.77
C LEU A 66 -12.48 -2.11 32.38
N TRP A 67 -13.29 -1.07 32.28
CA TRP A 67 -13.53 -0.35 31.04
C TRP A 67 -12.27 0.39 30.57
N TYR A 68 -11.53 1.00 31.50
CA TYR A 68 -10.27 1.65 31.20
C TYR A 68 -9.17 0.65 30.83
N LEU A 69 -9.13 -0.50 31.53
CA LEU A 69 -8.20 -1.59 31.22
C LEU A 69 -8.44 -2.14 29.81
N THR A 70 -9.69 -2.42 29.45
CA THR A 70 -10.06 -2.92 28.11
C THR A 70 -9.69 -1.93 27.00
N ILE A 71 -9.93 -0.64 27.20
CA ILE A 71 -9.50 0.39 26.23
C ILE A 71 -7.98 0.50 26.17
N ALA A 72 -7.29 0.51 27.30
CA ALA A 72 -5.83 0.58 27.33
C ALA A 72 -5.19 -0.62 26.61
N THR A 73 -5.70 -1.82 26.84
CA THR A 73 -5.27 -3.04 26.13
C THR A 73 -5.59 -2.97 24.64
N GLY A 74 -6.77 -2.48 24.26
CA GLY A 74 -7.15 -2.31 22.85
C GLY A 74 -6.23 -1.32 22.12
N VAL A 75 -5.97 -0.16 22.73
CA VAL A 75 -5.04 0.86 22.21
C VAL A 75 -3.61 0.32 22.15
N PHE A 76 -3.16 -0.43 23.16
CA PHE A 76 -1.86 -1.09 23.17
C PHE A 76 -1.74 -2.11 22.02
N ALA A 77 -2.71 -3.01 21.86
CA ALA A 77 -2.70 -4.02 20.80
C ALA A 77 -2.67 -3.38 19.40
N LEU A 78 -3.49 -2.34 19.19
CA LEU A 78 -3.54 -1.61 17.92
C LEU A 78 -2.24 -0.87 17.64
N SER A 79 -1.74 -0.09 18.60
CA SER A 79 -0.47 0.63 18.45
C SER A 79 0.71 -0.33 18.23
N ARG A 80 0.72 -1.49 18.88
CA ARG A 80 1.76 -2.52 18.68
C ARG A 80 1.80 -3.02 17.24
N SER A 81 0.65 -3.16 16.57
CA SER A 81 0.56 -3.56 15.16
C SER A 81 1.31 -2.62 14.22
N PHE A 82 1.48 -1.34 14.58
CA PHE A 82 2.23 -0.36 13.79
C PHE A 82 3.72 -0.27 14.17
N THR A 83 4.11 -0.80 15.32
CA THR A 83 5.51 -0.78 15.81
C THR A 83 6.29 -2.04 15.42
N THR A 84 5.61 -3.15 15.13
CA THR A 84 6.24 -4.42 14.77
C THR A 84 6.64 -4.40 13.30
N SER A 85 7.64 -3.60 12.99
CA SER A 85 8.37 -3.67 11.72
C SER A 85 9.82 -3.39 12.05
N ALA A 86 10.50 -4.41 12.61
CA ALA A 86 11.95 -4.44 12.55
C ALA A 86 12.29 -4.57 11.06
N SER A 87 12.66 -3.46 10.42
CA SER A 87 12.98 -3.48 9.00
C SER A 87 14.26 -4.28 8.79
N PRO A 88 14.26 -5.33 7.94
CA PRO A 88 15.47 -6.06 7.57
C PRO A 88 16.52 -5.21 6.85
N PHE A 89 16.21 -3.93 6.55
CA PHE A 89 17.13 -2.94 5.96
C PHE A 89 18.52 -2.98 6.59
N LEU A 90 18.54 -3.05 7.92
CA LEU A 90 19.74 -2.86 8.73
C LEU A 90 20.62 -4.12 8.76
N ILE A 91 20.13 -5.24 8.24
CA ILE A 91 20.74 -6.54 8.53
C ILE A 91 21.47 -7.14 7.33
N ASN A 92 21.00 -7.05 6.07
CA ASN A 92 21.69 -7.48 4.83
C ASN A 92 20.77 -7.47 3.57
N GLY A 93 19.80 -6.56 3.45
CA GLY A 93 18.82 -6.60 2.34
C GLY A 93 19.30 -5.89 1.07
N ASP A 94 19.62 -6.64 0.01
CA ASP A 94 19.85 -6.04 -1.31
C ASP A 94 18.50 -5.63 -1.93
N CYS A 95 18.22 -4.32 -1.84
CA CYS A 95 17.00 -3.72 -2.39
C CYS A 95 16.93 -3.85 -3.91
N GLU A 96 18.08 -3.83 -4.58
CA GLU A 96 18.16 -3.95 -6.03
C GLU A 96 17.83 -5.38 -6.44
N GLU A 97 18.38 -6.39 -5.76
CA GLU A 97 18.07 -7.80 -6.04
C GLU A 97 16.57 -8.10 -5.86
N THR A 98 15.97 -7.62 -4.78
CA THR A 98 14.54 -7.87 -4.53
C THR A 98 13.66 -7.17 -5.56
N MET A 99 14.00 -5.93 -5.96
CA MET A 99 13.28 -5.23 -7.03
C MET A 99 13.48 -5.90 -8.40
N MET A 100 14.66 -6.45 -8.67
CA MET A 100 14.90 -7.28 -9.87
C MET A 100 14.01 -8.52 -9.89
N GLN A 101 13.82 -9.20 -8.76
CA GLN A 101 12.89 -10.34 -8.66
C GLN A 101 11.44 -9.91 -8.90
N VAL A 102 11.01 -8.76 -8.36
CA VAL A 102 9.67 -8.21 -8.62
C VAL A 102 9.50 -7.90 -10.10
N SER A 103 10.45 -7.19 -10.70
CA SER A 103 10.39 -6.80 -12.11
C SER A 103 10.49 -7.99 -13.07
N ALA A 104 11.17 -9.07 -12.69
CA ALA A 104 11.17 -10.31 -13.45
C ALA A 104 9.75 -10.92 -13.59
N GLU A 105 8.87 -10.73 -12.60
CA GLU A 105 7.48 -11.19 -12.66
C GLU A 105 6.55 -10.12 -13.28
N THR A 106 6.71 -8.84 -12.93
CA THR A 106 5.83 -7.76 -13.42
C THR A 106 6.19 -7.26 -14.83
N HIS A 107 7.42 -7.52 -15.29
CA HIS A 107 8.03 -6.98 -16.52
C HIS A 107 8.00 -5.44 -16.60
N TYR A 108 7.94 -4.77 -15.45
CA TYR A 108 7.94 -3.32 -15.36
C TYR A 108 9.10 -2.86 -14.48
N PHE A 109 10.05 -2.14 -15.09
CA PHE A 109 11.19 -1.56 -14.39
C PHE A 109 11.62 -0.24 -15.06
N PRO A 110 11.10 0.91 -14.60
CA PRO A 110 11.48 2.23 -15.08
C PRO A 110 12.98 2.46 -15.02
N LYS A 111 13.52 3.25 -15.97
CA LYS A 111 14.96 3.55 -16.04
C LYS A 111 15.41 4.33 -14.79
N GLU A 112 14.53 5.15 -14.24
CA GLU A 112 14.73 6.01 -13.08
C GLU A 112 14.94 5.21 -11.79
N TRP A 113 14.51 3.95 -11.75
CA TRP A 113 14.64 3.11 -10.56
C TRP A 113 15.98 2.39 -10.47
N ARG A 114 16.66 2.22 -11.61
CA ARG A 114 17.92 1.47 -11.72
C ARG A 114 19.00 2.06 -10.80
N ALA A 115 19.66 1.20 -10.03
CA ALA A 115 20.68 1.57 -9.05
C ALA A 115 20.21 2.51 -7.91
N GLN A 116 18.92 2.81 -7.83
CA GLN A 116 18.31 3.68 -6.81
C GLN A 116 17.18 2.96 -6.06
N CYS A 117 17.08 1.63 -6.13
CA CYS A 117 16.01 0.87 -5.49
C CYS A 117 15.99 0.95 -3.96
N HIS A 118 17.05 1.49 -3.34
CA HIS A 118 17.13 1.75 -1.90
C HIS A 118 16.60 3.14 -1.51
N SER A 119 16.32 4.03 -2.48
CA SER A 119 15.81 5.37 -2.24
C SER A 119 14.33 5.35 -1.87
N PHE A 120 13.95 6.26 -0.97
CA PHE A 120 12.54 6.48 -0.61
C PHE A 120 11.70 6.99 -1.79
N GLU A 121 12.32 7.66 -2.76
CA GLU A 121 11.63 8.12 -3.98
C GLU A 121 11.13 6.93 -4.82
N VAL A 122 11.98 5.92 -5.00
CA VAL A 122 11.61 4.69 -5.73
C VAL A 122 10.59 3.89 -4.94
N ARG A 123 10.75 3.79 -3.62
CA ARG A 123 9.73 3.18 -2.73
C ARG A 123 8.36 3.84 -2.91
N ASP A 124 8.30 5.17 -2.89
CA ASP A 124 7.03 5.89 -3.00
C ASP A 124 6.41 5.75 -4.37
N ALA A 125 7.21 5.83 -5.44
CA ALA A 125 6.76 5.54 -6.79
C ALA A 125 6.21 4.11 -6.90
N PHE A 126 6.91 3.12 -6.33
CA PHE A 126 6.46 1.74 -6.30
C PHE A 126 5.16 1.56 -5.48
N ALA A 127 5.04 2.24 -4.33
CA ALA A 127 3.85 2.21 -3.49
C ALA A 127 2.60 2.80 -4.17
N THR A 128 2.76 3.65 -5.20
CA THR A 128 1.62 4.07 -6.04
C THR A 128 1.07 2.93 -6.89
N LEU A 129 1.92 1.98 -7.31
CA LEU A 129 1.52 0.79 -8.07
C LEU A 129 1.05 -0.34 -7.15
N PHE A 130 1.56 -0.39 -5.92
CA PHE A 130 1.20 -1.37 -4.90
C PHE A 130 0.70 -0.67 -3.62
N PRO A 131 -0.49 -0.03 -3.68
CA PRO A 131 -1.04 0.72 -2.55
C PRO A 131 -1.54 -0.20 -1.44
N TYR A 132 -1.57 0.32 -0.21
CA TYR A 132 -2.21 -0.36 0.91
C TYR A 132 -3.71 -0.60 0.65
N LYS A 133 -4.23 -1.75 1.11
CA LYS A 133 -5.65 -2.10 0.95
C LYS A 133 -6.61 -1.04 1.49
N ALA A 134 -6.27 -0.36 2.59
CA ALA A 134 -7.08 0.73 3.13
C ALA A 134 -7.15 1.94 2.18
N VAL A 135 -6.05 2.25 1.48
CA VAL A 135 -6.01 3.31 0.47
C VAL A 135 -6.85 2.91 -0.73
N LEU A 136 -6.74 1.66 -1.19
CA LEU A 136 -7.55 1.13 -2.29
C LEU A 136 -9.05 1.24 -1.97
N PHE A 137 -9.46 0.82 -0.78
CA PHE A 137 -10.86 0.92 -0.34
C PHE A 137 -11.36 2.38 -0.30
N ALA A 138 -10.54 3.31 0.19
CA ALA A 138 -10.88 4.73 0.18
C ALA A 138 -11.01 5.28 -1.26
N GLN A 139 -10.12 4.85 -2.16
CA GLN A 139 -10.20 5.19 -3.58
C GLN A 139 -11.44 4.63 -4.25
N GLU A 140 -11.84 3.39 -3.94
CA GLU A 140 -13.08 2.80 -4.45
C GLU A 140 -14.31 3.61 -4.01
N CYS A 141 -14.41 3.96 -2.72
CA CYS A 141 -15.46 4.83 -2.22
C CYS A 141 -15.49 6.19 -2.94
N MET A 142 -14.32 6.80 -3.13
CA MET A 142 -14.19 8.08 -3.83
C MET A 142 -14.55 7.96 -5.32
N SER A 143 -14.20 6.83 -5.96
CA SER A 143 -14.44 6.59 -7.38
C SER A 143 -15.93 6.58 -7.71
N VAL A 144 -16.78 6.05 -6.83
CA VAL A 144 -18.24 6.06 -6.99
C VAL A 144 -18.76 7.50 -7.05
N LEU A 145 -18.20 8.39 -6.25
CA LEU A 145 -18.59 9.81 -6.21
C LEU A 145 -18.02 10.61 -7.39
N LEU A 146 -16.79 10.32 -7.80
CA LEU A 146 -16.09 11.06 -8.85
C LEU A 146 -16.42 10.59 -10.27
N ALA A 147 -16.82 9.33 -10.46
CA ALA A 147 -17.17 8.77 -11.76
C ALA A 147 -18.18 9.61 -12.56
N PRO A 148 -19.33 10.06 -12.02
CA PRO A 148 -20.27 10.89 -12.78
C PRO A 148 -19.66 12.23 -13.20
N TYR A 149 -18.83 12.84 -12.36
CA TYR A 149 -18.12 14.08 -12.71
C TYR A 149 -17.12 13.85 -13.85
N LEU A 150 -16.32 12.78 -13.77
CA LEU A 150 -15.37 12.41 -14.81
C LEU A 150 -16.06 12.14 -16.15
N LEU A 151 -17.18 11.41 -16.14
CA LEU A 151 -17.93 11.06 -17.34
C LEU A 151 -18.67 12.25 -17.96
N CYS A 152 -19.27 13.13 -17.15
CA CYS A 152 -20.07 14.24 -17.65
C CYS A 152 -19.26 15.50 -17.97
N VAL A 153 -18.10 15.69 -17.33
CA VAL A 153 -17.34 16.95 -17.44
C VAL A 153 -15.95 16.72 -18.03
N SER A 154 -15.15 15.81 -17.47
CA SER A 154 -13.75 15.63 -17.90
C SER A 154 -13.63 14.90 -19.24
N LEU A 155 -14.33 13.77 -19.40
CA LEU A 155 -14.25 12.92 -20.59
C LEU A 155 -14.73 13.64 -21.87
N PRO A 156 -15.84 14.41 -21.87
CA PRO A 156 -16.27 15.13 -23.07
C PRO A 156 -15.27 16.19 -23.53
N ARG A 157 -14.53 16.81 -22.61
CA ARG A 157 -13.47 17.78 -22.94
C ARG A 157 -12.28 17.12 -23.66
N LEU A 158 -11.98 15.86 -23.34
CA LEU A 158 -10.90 15.08 -23.95
C LEU A 158 -11.35 14.30 -25.21
N SER A 159 -12.64 14.38 -25.58
CA SER A 159 -13.21 13.60 -26.69
C SER A 159 -12.47 13.76 -28.01
N ARG A 160 -12.01 14.98 -28.33
CA ARG A 160 -11.24 15.25 -29.56
C ARG A 160 -9.91 14.48 -29.57
N GLU A 161 -9.18 14.49 -28.47
CA GLU A 161 -7.90 13.79 -28.34
C GLU A 161 -8.08 12.27 -28.43
N ILE A 162 -9.12 11.74 -27.78
CA ILE A 162 -9.48 10.31 -27.86
C ILE A 162 -9.78 9.92 -29.31
N LEU A 163 -10.58 10.71 -30.04
CA LEU A 163 -10.89 10.43 -31.44
C LEU A 163 -9.64 10.52 -32.34
N LEU A 164 -8.75 11.48 -32.07
CA LEU A 164 -7.49 11.59 -32.79
C LEU A 164 -6.57 10.41 -32.51
N PHE A 165 -6.50 9.92 -31.27
CA PHE A 165 -5.75 8.72 -30.89
C PHE A 165 -6.30 7.49 -31.62
N LEU A 166 -7.62 7.28 -31.58
CA LEU A 166 -8.26 6.15 -32.25
C LEU A 166 -8.02 6.18 -33.76
N ARG A 167 -8.13 7.34 -34.40
CA ARG A 167 -7.88 7.47 -35.85
C ARG A 167 -6.41 7.21 -36.20
N SER A 168 -5.47 7.70 -35.39
CA SER A 168 -4.04 7.57 -35.67
C SER A 168 -3.47 6.20 -35.30
N HIS A 169 -4.05 5.50 -34.32
CA HIS A 169 -3.51 4.24 -33.78
C HIS A 169 -4.42 3.03 -34.02
N SER A 170 -5.38 3.12 -34.95
CA SER A 170 -6.13 1.95 -35.44
C SER A 170 -5.53 1.44 -36.74
N LEU A 171 -5.36 0.12 -36.85
CA LEU A 171 -4.96 -0.59 -38.05
C LEU A 171 -5.95 -1.71 -38.34
N VAL A 172 -6.32 -1.92 -39.59
CA VAL A 172 -7.26 -2.99 -39.97
C VAL A 172 -6.45 -4.17 -40.49
N HIS A 173 -6.41 -5.24 -39.70
CA HIS A 173 -5.74 -6.48 -40.06
C HIS A 173 -6.71 -7.39 -40.86
N PRO A 174 -6.26 -7.97 -42.00
CA PRO A 174 -7.09 -8.85 -42.83
C PRO A 174 -7.85 -9.99 -42.13
N SER A 175 -7.32 -10.55 -41.04
CA SER A 175 -7.88 -11.71 -40.34
C SER A 175 -8.69 -11.37 -39.09
N THR A 176 -8.34 -10.29 -38.39
CA THR A 176 -8.91 -9.94 -37.08
C THR A 176 -9.70 -8.62 -37.06
N GLY A 177 -9.63 -7.82 -38.13
CA GLY A 177 -10.33 -6.54 -38.23
C GLY A 177 -9.54 -5.38 -37.61
N ALA A 178 -10.25 -4.36 -37.13
CA ALA A 178 -9.62 -3.16 -36.55
C ALA A 178 -8.99 -3.48 -35.19
N VAL A 179 -7.68 -3.31 -35.08
CA VAL A 179 -6.87 -3.51 -33.89
C VAL A 179 -6.08 -2.25 -33.55
N CYS A 180 -5.70 -2.13 -32.28
CA CYS A 180 -4.79 -1.08 -31.84
C CYS A 180 -3.38 -1.38 -32.36
N ARG A 181 -2.70 -0.40 -32.95
CA ARG A 181 -1.33 -0.57 -33.49
C ARG A 181 -0.33 -1.11 -32.46
N PHE A 182 -0.45 -0.69 -31.20
CA PHE A 182 0.42 -1.19 -30.13
C PHE A 182 0.28 -2.70 -29.87
N ALA A 183 -0.85 -3.30 -30.24
CA ALA A 183 -1.08 -4.73 -30.09
C ALA A 183 -0.40 -5.58 -31.19
N GLU A 184 0.12 -4.95 -32.25
CA GLU A 184 0.96 -5.61 -33.26
C GLU A 184 2.38 -5.86 -32.74
N PHE A 185 2.77 -5.23 -31.62
CA PHE A 185 4.11 -5.31 -31.04
C PHE A 185 5.20 -4.86 -32.03
N ASP A 186 4.94 -3.86 -32.87
CA ASP A 186 5.98 -3.24 -33.69
C ASP A 186 6.89 -2.35 -32.82
N PHE A 187 7.90 -2.99 -32.24
CA PHE A 187 8.91 -2.34 -31.41
C PHE A 187 9.86 -1.45 -32.20
N LYS A 188 9.84 -1.44 -33.54
CA LYS A 188 10.66 -0.50 -34.32
C LYS A 188 10.00 0.86 -34.44
N GLU A 189 8.68 0.87 -34.58
CA GLU A 189 7.90 2.11 -34.72
C GLU A 189 7.43 2.65 -33.36
N TYR A 190 7.08 1.76 -32.43
CA TYR A 190 6.50 2.12 -31.12
C TYR A 190 7.29 1.59 -29.92
N GLY A 191 8.47 1.02 -30.16
CA GLY A 191 9.39 0.66 -29.08
C GLY A 191 9.91 1.91 -28.38
N ASN A 192 10.08 1.82 -27.07
CA ASN A 192 10.86 2.81 -26.36
C ASN A 192 12.33 2.50 -26.64
N ASP A 193 13.05 3.37 -27.34
CA ASP A 193 14.51 3.26 -27.53
C ASP A 193 15.17 3.31 -26.14
N ALA A 194 15.43 2.13 -25.56
CA ALA A 194 15.74 1.96 -24.16
C ALA A 194 16.72 0.84 -23.88
#